data_AF-A0A2W5KBR2-F1
#
_entry.id   AF-A0A2W5KBR2-F1
#
_cell.length_a   1.000
_cell.length_b   1.000
_cell.length_c   1.000
_cell.angle_alpha   90.00
_cell.angle_beta   90.00
_cell.angle_gamma   90.00
#
_symmetry.space_group_name_H-M   'P 1'
#
loop_
_entity.id
_entity.type
_entity.pdbx_description
1 polymer ?
#
loop_
_entity_poly.entity_id
_entity_poly.type
_entity_poly.pdbx_seq_one_letter_code
_entity_poly.pdbx_strand_id
1 'polypeptide(L)'
;MRVLVVHHDQRIAEALAIGTDWAIWTADRWSAGSRLIEHKAFDAWILDESIVGDQGLRMLAALRSFGEGHVVLWLRMPGSGVADLIDALAAGVTDCLRNPVDADDVKDRLRRAVTPCYESAD
;
A
#
# COMPACT_ATOMS: atom_id res chain seq x y z
N MET A 1 -5.99 -12.32 -4.95
CA MET A 1 -5.49 -11.36 -3.93
C MET A 1 -6.53 -10.26 -3.70
N ARG A 2 -6.71 -9.80 -2.46
CA ARG A 2 -7.59 -8.68 -2.09
C ARG A 2 -6.74 -7.44 -1.86
N VAL A 3 -6.96 -6.40 -2.65
CA VAL A 3 -6.15 -5.18 -2.62
C VAL A 3 -7.03 -3.97 -2.35
N LEU A 4 -6.63 -3.14 -1.39
CA LEU A 4 -7.20 -1.81 -1.22
C LEU A 4 -6.30 -0.78 -1.90
N VAL A 5 -6.87 0.09 -2.72
CA VAL A 5 -6.17 1.21 -3.35
C VAL A 5 -6.77 2.52 -2.84
N VAL A 6 -5.98 3.28 -2.09
CA VAL A 6 -6.33 4.63 -1.63
C VAL A 6 -5.60 5.63 -2.51
N HIS A 7 -6.25 6.12 -3.56
CA HIS A 7 -5.65 6.99 -4.57
C HIS A 7 -6.72 7.87 -5.25
N HIS A 8 -6.35 9.08 -5.68
CA HIS A 8 -7.26 10.03 -6.32
C HIS A 8 -7.66 9.59 -7.74
N ASP A 9 -6.73 8.96 -8.43
CA ASP A 9 -6.91 8.44 -9.78
C ASP A 9 -7.34 6.96 -9.75
N GLN A 10 -8.61 6.70 -10.09
CA GLN A 10 -9.18 5.36 -10.18
C GLN A 10 -8.56 4.52 -11.30
N ARG A 11 -7.91 5.14 -12.29
CA ARG A 11 -7.25 4.44 -13.40
C ARG A 11 -6.12 3.53 -12.94
N ILE A 12 -5.50 3.83 -11.78
CA ILE A 12 -4.51 2.92 -11.18
C ILE A 12 -5.17 1.59 -10.85
N ALA A 13 -6.32 1.60 -10.18
CA ALA A 13 -7.04 0.38 -9.83
C ALA A 13 -7.49 -0.41 -11.08
N GLU A 14 -7.97 0.28 -12.10
CA GLU A 14 -8.34 -0.33 -13.38
C GLU A 14 -7.13 -1.00 -14.05
N ALA A 15 -5.99 -0.31 -14.12
CA ALA A 15 -4.76 -0.85 -14.70
C ALA A 15 -4.21 -2.06 -13.92
N LEU A 16 -4.41 -2.09 -12.60
CA LEU A 16 -4.04 -3.24 -11.76
C LEU A 16 -4.95 -4.45 -11.98
N ALA A 17 -6.24 -4.23 -12.26
CA ALA A 17 -7.18 -5.30 -12.58
C ALA A 17 -6.87 -5.98 -13.92
N ILE A 18 -6.28 -5.25 -14.87
CA ILE A 18 -5.91 -5.81 -16.18
C ILE A 18 -4.86 -6.92 -16.00
N GLY A 19 -5.23 -8.13 -16.42
CA GLY A 19 -4.35 -9.30 -16.40
C GLY A 19 -4.15 -9.91 -15.00
N THR A 20 -4.98 -9.56 -14.02
CA THR A 20 -4.96 -10.16 -12.68
C THR A 20 -6.33 -10.70 -12.29
N ASP A 21 -6.36 -11.66 -11.37
CA ASP A 21 -7.57 -12.17 -10.72
C ASP A 21 -7.84 -11.45 -9.38
N TRP A 22 -7.28 -10.24 -9.22
CA TRP A 22 -7.30 -9.53 -7.95
C TRP A 22 -8.67 -8.91 -7.70
N ALA A 23 -9.18 -9.08 -6.48
CA ALA A 23 -10.32 -8.32 -6.00
C ALA A 23 -9.81 -6.97 -5.50
N ILE A 24 -10.16 -5.90 -6.22
CA ILE A 24 -9.66 -4.55 -5.95
C ILE A 24 -10.78 -3.69 -5.38
N TRP A 25 -10.51 -3.06 -4.23
CA TRP A 25 -11.34 -2.03 -3.62
C TRP A 25 -10.63 -0.70 -3.75
N THR A 26 -11.40 0.36 -3.92
CA THR A 26 -10.85 1.71 -4.08
C THR A 26 -11.45 2.68 -3.09
N ALA A 27 -10.65 3.68 -2.72
CA ALA A 27 -11.07 4.84 -1.95
C ALA A 27 -10.30 6.06 -2.47
N ASP A 28 -10.98 7.19 -2.62
CA ASP A 28 -10.40 8.46 -3.09
C ASP A 28 -9.95 9.37 -1.94
N ARG A 29 -10.14 8.92 -0.70
CA ARG A 29 -9.84 9.64 0.55
C ARG A 29 -9.53 8.67 1.69
N TRP A 30 -8.68 9.11 2.61
CA TRP A 30 -8.24 8.26 3.72
C TRP A 30 -9.38 7.72 4.58
N SER A 31 -10.36 8.56 4.94
CA SER A 31 -11.48 8.15 5.80
C SER A 31 -12.33 7.01 5.21
N ALA A 32 -12.42 6.90 3.89
CA ALA A 32 -13.12 5.80 3.23
C ALA A 32 -12.26 4.53 3.23
N GLY A 33 -10.97 4.67 2.95
CA GLY A 33 -10.00 3.57 3.01
C GLY A 33 -9.86 2.99 4.42
N SER A 34 -9.73 3.82 5.45
CA SER A 34 -9.61 3.38 6.84
C SER A 34 -10.85 2.60 7.29
N ARG A 35 -12.05 3.06 6.91
CA ARG A 35 -13.29 2.34 7.21
C ARG A 35 -13.38 0.98 6.51
N LEU A 36 -12.80 0.85 5.32
CA LEU A 36 -12.69 -0.45 4.66
C LEU A 36 -11.74 -1.37 5.42
N ILE A 37 -10.59 -0.86 5.87
CA ILE A 37 -9.61 -1.60 6.68
C ILE A 37 -10.23 -2.12 7.98
N GLU A 38 -11.05 -1.31 8.66
CA GLU A 38 -11.74 -1.69 9.91
C GLU A 38 -12.75 -2.83 9.74
N HIS A 39 -13.31 -3.01 8.54
CA HIS A 39 -14.40 -3.96 8.29
C HIS A 39 -14.03 -5.11 7.36
N LYS A 40 -12.84 -5.07 6.74
CA LYS A 40 -12.40 -6.06 5.75
C LYS A 40 -10.92 -6.31 5.89
N ALA A 41 -10.55 -7.58 5.82
CA ALA A 41 -9.18 -7.98 5.63
C ALA A 41 -8.77 -7.84 4.16
N PHE A 42 -7.57 -7.31 3.94
CA PHE A 42 -6.92 -7.25 2.63
C PHE A 42 -5.57 -7.95 2.73
N ASP A 43 -5.09 -8.43 1.58
CA ASP A 43 -3.77 -9.04 1.50
C ASP A 43 -2.71 -7.95 1.25
N ALA A 44 -3.09 -6.82 0.62
CA ALA A 44 -2.24 -5.65 0.45
C ALA A 44 -3.02 -4.32 0.39
N TRP A 45 -2.35 -3.24 0.80
CA TRP A 45 -2.81 -1.85 0.69
C TRP A 45 -1.86 -1.05 -0.20
N ILE A 46 -2.41 -0.27 -1.12
CA ILE A 46 -1.69 0.73 -1.91
C ILE A 46 -2.16 2.10 -1.45
N LEU A 47 -1.26 2.89 -0.89
CA LEU A 47 -1.58 4.12 -0.18
C LEU A 47 -0.89 5.33 -0.85
N ASP A 48 -1.66 6.30 -1.31
CA ASP A 48 -1.15 7.58 -1.81
C ASP A 48 -0.72 8.50 -0.66
N GLU A 49 0.54 8.94 -0.67
CA GLU A 49 1.09 9.84 0.33
C GLU A 49 0.29 11.15 0.49
N SER A 50 -0.19 11.73 -0.61
CA SER A 50 -0.97 12.98 -0.57
C SER A 50 -2.35 12.84 0.05
N ILE A 51 -2.88 11.61 0.11
CA ILE A 51 -4.18 11.30 0.72
C ILE A 51 -4.01 10.89 2.17
N VAL A 52 -3.03 10.05 2.42
CA VAL A 52 -2.91 9.31 3.67
C VAL A 52 -2.14 10.12 4.71
N GLY A 53 -1.04 10.75 4.29
CA GLY A 53 -0.17 11.58 5.13
C GLY A 53 0.12 11.00 6.51
N ASP A 54 0.33 11.89 7.48
CA ASP A 54 0.66 11.54 8.86
C ASP A 54 -0.42 10.71 9.55
N GLN A 55 -1.70 10.96 9.23
CA GLN A 55 -2.80 10.27 9.89
C GLN A 55 -2.76 8.77 9.60
N GLY A 56 -2.51 8.38 8.35
CA GLY A 56 -2.40 6.97 8.05
C GLY A 56 -1.10 6.34 8.50
N LEU A 57 0.03 7.05 8.50
CA LEU A 57 1.25 6.52 9.12
C LEU A 57 1.04 6.17 10.61
N ARG A 58 0.31 7.01 11.36
CA ARG A 58 -0.06 6.71 12.76
C ARG A 58 -0.96 5.48 12.86
N MET A 59 -1.92 5.32 11.94
CA MET A 59 -2.78 4.13 11.91
C MET A 59 -1.99 2.87 11.58
N LEU A 60 -1.07 2.92 10.61
CA LEU A 60 -0.19 1.80 10.25
C LEU A 60 0.66 1.37 11.45
N ALA A 61 1.27 2.33 12.14
CA ALA A 61 2.06 2.05 13.35
C ALA A 61 1.22 1.40 14.45
N ALA A 62 -0.04 1.85 14.63
CA ALA A 62 -0.95 1.23 15.58
C ALA A 62 -1.30 -0.20 15.18
N LEU A 63 -1.69 -0.45 13.93
CA LEU A 63 -2.05 -1.78 13.42
C LEU A 63 -0.88 -2.77 13.51
N ARG A 64 0.34 -2.31 13.18
CA ARG A 64 1.56 -3.10 13.34
C ARG A 64 1.81 -3.50 14.80
N SER A 65 1.48 -2.63 15.76
CA SER A 65 1.63 -2.93 17.19
C SER A 65 0.69 -4.04 17.68
N PHE A 66 -0.43 -4.26 16.97
CA PHE A 66 -1.36 -5.36 17.21
C PHE A 66 -0.94 -6.67 16.51
N GLY A 67 0.21 -6.69 15.84
CA GLY A 67 0.74 -7.87 15.16
C GLY A 67 0.10 -8.15 13.79
N GLU A 68 -0.70 -7.22 13.26
CA GLU A 68 -1.28 -7.38 11.94
C GLU A 68 -0.23 -7.02 10.87
N GLY A 69 0.40 -8.05 10.30
CA GLY A 69 1.33 -7.91 9.19
C GLY A 69 0.58 -7.66 7.88
N HIS A 70 0.52 -6.41 7.43
CA HIS A 70 -0.09 -6.03 6.16
C HIS A 70 0.99 -5.67 5.14
N VAL A 71 0.83 -6.09 3.88
CA VAL A 71 1.67 -5.59 2.78
C VAL A 71 1.20 -4.19 2.42
N VAL A 72 2.03 -3.19 2.67
CA VAL A 72 1.71 -1.78 2.40
C VAL A 72 2.68 -1.22 1.37
N LEU A 73 2.14 -0.84 0.22
CA LEU A 73 2.86 -0.17 -0.84
C LEU A 73 2.54 1.34 -0.80
N TRP A 74 3.54 2.15 -0.49
CA TRP A 74 3.37 3.59 -0.32
C TRP A 74 3.75 4.34 -1.60
N LEU A 75 2.79 5.05 -2.19
CA LEU A 75 2.97 5.84 -3.40
C LEU A 75 3.37 7.27 -3.03
N ARG A 76 4.63 7.58 -3.25
CA ARG A 76 5.28 8.81 -2.82
C ARG A 76 5.02 9.95 -3.77
N MET A 77 4.79 11.13 -3.20
CA MET A 77 4.66 12.35 -3.98
C MET A 77 6.00 12.74 -4.62
N PRO A 78 5.98 13.38 -5.81
CA PRO A 78 7.16 14.02 -6.36
C PRO A 78 7.69 15.06 -5.37
N GLY A 79 8.97 14.95 -5.01
CA GLY A 79 9.63 15.89 -4.11
C GLY A 79 9.67 15.48 -2.63
N SER A 80 9.02 14.38 -2.23
CA SER A 80 9.13 13.86 -0.87
C SER A 80 10.59 13.49 -0.53
N GLY A 81 11.02 13.88 0.66
CA GLY A 81 12.41 13.81 1.12
C GLY A 81 12.81 12.46 1.68
N VAL A 82 14.07 12.30 2.05
CA VAL A 82 14.54 11.04 2.67
C VAL A 82 13.93 10.83 4.06
N ALA A 83 13.66 11.90 4.81
CA ALA A 83 13.01 11.82 6.12
C ALA A 83 11.63 11.16 6.04
N ASP A 84 10.79 11.58 5.10
CA ASP A 84 9.44 11.02 4.91
C ASP A 84 9.48 9.52 4.59
N LEU A 85 10.52 9.07 3.86
CA LEU A 85 10.72 7.65 3.57
C LEU A 85 11.08 6.87 4.84
N ILE A 86 11.95 7.42 5.68
CA ILE A 86 12.35 6.79 6.94
C ILE A 86 11.12 6.66 7.86
N ASP A 87 10.32 7.71 7.97
CA ASP A 87 9.12 7.71 8.81
C ASP A 87 8.07 6.71 8.30
N ALA A 88 7.88 6.62 6.97
CA ALA A 88 6.99 5.65 6.35
C ALA A 88 7.43 4.19 6.63
N LEU A 89 8.72 3.89 6.46
CA LEU A 89 9.26 2.56 6.75
C LEU A 89 9.17 2.21 8.24
N ALA A 90 9.44 3.18 9.12
CA ALA A 90 9.30 3.00 10.57
C ALA A 90 7.83 2.70 10.96
N ALA A 91 6.86 3.34 10.29
CA ALA A 91 5.44 3.10 10.49
C ALA A 91 4.96 1.71 10.01
N GLY A 92 5.77 0.98 9.24
CA GLY A 92 5.44 -0.37 8.76
C GLY A 92 5.08 -0.46 7.29
N VAL A 93 5.41 0.55 6.47
CA VAL A 93 5.36 0.42 5.01
C VAL A 93 6.30 -0.70 4.55
N THR A 94 5.81 -1.57 3.68
CA THR A 94 6.57 -2.71 3.13
C THR A 94 7.49 -2.29 2.00
N ASP A 95 6.99 -1.43 1.10
CA ASP A 95 7.74 -0.93 -0.04
C ASP A 95 7.21 0.44 -0.47
N CYS A 96 8.03 1.23 -1.16
CA CYS A 96 7.72 2.58 -1.61
C CYS A 96 7.96 2.73 -3.11
N LEU A 97 7.04 3.39 -3.79
CA LEU A 97 7.14 3.75 -5.20
C LEU A 97 7.02 5.26 -5.38
N ARG A 98 7.74 5.85 -6.34
CA ARG A 98 7.56 7.26 -6.67
C ARG A 98 6.42 7.42 -7.69
N ASN A 99 5.50 8.34 -7.44
CA ASN A 99 4.46 8.72 -8.40
C ASN A 99 5.07 9.60 -9.52
N PRO A 100 4.75 9.41 -10.82
CA PRO A 100 3.83 8.41 -11.40
C PRO A 100 4.37 6.98 -11.33
N VAL A 101 3.46 6.05 -11.04
CA VAL A 101 3.77 4.62 -10.97
C VAL A 101 3.34 3.88 -12.22
N ASP A 102 4.14 2.89 -12.59
CA ASP A 102 3.78 1.90 -13.59
C ASP A 102 2.97 0.77 -12.94
N ALA A 103 1.86 0.38 -13.55
CA ALA A 103 0.97 -0.63 -12.99
C ALA A 103 1.62 -2.02 -12.91
N ASP A 104 2.52 -2.36 -13.82
CA ASP A 104 3.21 -3.65 -13.81
C ASP A 104 4.32 -3.66 -12.74
N ASP A 105 5.03 -2.56 -12.49
CA ASP A 105 5.96 -2.45 -11.34
C ASP A 105 5.22 -2.59 -10.00
N VAL A 106 4.05 -1.95 -9.87
CA VAL A 106 3.16 -2.15 -8.70
C VAL A 106 2.77 -3.62 -8.56
N LYS A 107 2.34 -4.27 -9.65
CA LYS A 107 1.92 -5.68 -9.60
C LYS A 107 3.06 -6.59 -9.14
N ASP A 108 4.25 -6.38 -9.68
CA ASP A 108 5.42 -7.20 -9.38
C ASP A 108 5.89 -7.02 -7.93
N ARG A 109 5.89 -5.79 -7.43
CA ARG A 109 6.20 -5.50 -6.02
C ARG A 109 5.21 -6.16 -5.07
N LEU A 110 3.91 -6.05 -5.36
CA LEU A 110 2.89 -6.69 -4.54
C LEU A 110 3.04 -8.20 -4.51
N ARG A 111 3.25 -8.86 -5.67
CA ARG A 111 3.46 -10.32 -5.74
C ARG A 111 4.65 -10.76 -4.88
N ARG A 112 5.78 -10.05 -4.96
CA ARG A 112 6.97 -10.32 -4.15
C ARG A 112 6.72 -10.11 -2.66
N ALA A 113 5.97 -9.07 -2.30
CA ALA A 113 5.72 -8.73 -0.91
C ALA A 113 4.73 -9.69 -0.21
N VAL A 114 3.67 -10.13 -0.90
CA VAL A 114 2.68 -11.05 -0.30
C VAL A 114 3.16 -12.50 -0.26
N THR A 115 4.12 -12.86 -1.12
CA THR A 115 4.74 -14.20 -1.13
C THR A 115 6.21 -14.04 -0.74
N PRO A 116 6.54 -13.93 0.55
CA PRO A 116 7.93 -13.84 0.96
C PRO A 116 8.65 -15.11 0.50
N CYS A 117 9.58 -14.97 -0.44
CA CYS A 117 10.54 -16.04 -0.72
C CYS A 117 11.33 -16.27 0.56
N TYR A 118 11.06 -17.39 1.24
CA TYR A 118 12.05 -17.96 2.14
C TYR A 118 13.20 -18.44 1.26
N GLU A 119 14.17 -17.57 0.99
CA GLU A 119 15.52 -18.06 0.73
C GLU A 119 15.99 -18.67 2.05
N SER A 120 15.96 -20.01 2.11
CA SER A 120 16.68 -20.78 3.09
C SER A 120 18.13 -20.31 3.06
N ALA A 121 18.56 -19.60 4.11
CA ALA A 121 19.97 -19.44 4.37
C ALA A 121 20.50 -20.82 4.78
N ASP A 122 21.07 -21.54 3.81
CA ASP A 122 22.00 -22.65 4.06
C ASP A 122 23.34 -22.11 4.60
#